data_AF-A0A7C5HD29-F1
#
_entry.id   AF-A0A7C5HD29-F1
#
_cell.length_a   1.000
_cell.length_b   1.000
_cell.length_c   1.000
_cell.angle_alpha   90.00
_cell.angle_beta   90.00
_cell.angle_gamma   90.00
#
_symmetry.space_group_name_H-M   'P 1'
#
loop_
_entity.id
_entity.type
_entity.pdbx_description
1 polymer ?
#
loop_
_entity_poly.entity_id
_entity_poly.type
_entity_poly.pdbx_seq_one_letter_code
_entity_poly.pdbx_strand_id
1 'polypeptide(L)'
;MKKIVLMFLLLIIAVILFAQTPPSILWTEFYGGDHSDGFDCVIETSDDHLLMCGYNKLTSGGWYNIYIVKTDTDGVIEWEQCYPYNR
;
A
#
# COMPACT_ATOMS: atom_id res chain seq x y z
N MET A 1 20.05 -37.25 29.71
CA MET A 1 19.51 -35.91 30.02
C MET A 1 20.08 -34.81 29.10
N LYS A 2 21.40 -34.53 29.08
CA LYS A 2 21.99 -33.46 28.25
C LYS A 2 21.65 -33.53 26.74
N LYS A 3 21.66 -34.73 26.14
CA LYS A 3 21.30 -34.96 24.73
C LYS A 3 19.82 -34.67 24.42
N ILE A 4 18.93 -34.96 25.37
CA ILE A 4 17.48 -34.71 25.22
C ILE A 4 17.22 -33.20 25.29
N VAL A 5 17.86 -32.50 26.22
CA VAL A 5 17.79 -31.03 26.31
C VAL A 5 18.31 -30.37 25.04
N LEU A 6 19.42 -30.88 24.47
CA LEU A 6 19.97 -30.39 23.21
C LEU A 6 19.01 -30.60 22.03
N MET A 7 18.33 -31.75 21.96
CA MET A 7 17.33 -32.02 20.92
C MET A 7 16.14 -31.06 21.00
N PHE A 8 15.63 -30.77 22.20
CA PHE A 8 14.57 -29.77 22.38
C PHE A 8 15.03 -28.35 22.05
N LEU A 9 16.28 -27.98 22.38
CA LEU A 9 16.86 -26.69 21.98
C LEU A 9 16.94 -26.56 20.45
N LEU A 10 17.39 -27.60 19.75
CA LEU A 10 17.45 -27.62 18.29
C LEU A 10 16.06 -27.56 17.66
N LEU A 11 15.07 -28.23 18.27
CA LEU A 11 13.66 -28.17 17.82
C LEU A 11 13.09 -26.76 17.98
N ILE A 12 13.35 -26.09 19.10
CA ILE A 12 12.90 -24.71 19.35
C ILE A 12 13.55 -23.74 18.35
N ILE A 13 14.85 -23.88 18.10
CA ILE A 13 15.57 -23.06 17.11
C ILE A 13 14.99 -23.29 15.71
N ALA A 14 14.72 -24.54 15.32
CA ALA A 14 14.10 -24.86 14.04
C ALA A 14 12.72 -24.19 13.93
N VAL A 15 11.86 -24.27 14.96
CA VAL A 15 10.54 -23.63 14.95
C VAL A 15 10.63 -22.11 14.76
N ILE A 16 11.61 -21.44 15.38
CA ILE A 16 11.82 -19.98 15.21
C ILE A 16 12.32 -19.66 13.80
N LEU A 17 13.23 -20.48 13.25
CA LEU A 17 13.78 -20.28 11.90
C LEU A 17 12.72 -20.45 10.80
N PHE A 18 11.69 -21.26 11.04
CA PHE A 18 10.60 -21.50 10.10
C PHE A 18 9.32 -20.70 10.44
N ALA A 19 9.32 -19.88 11.49
CA ALA A 19 8.19 -19.03 11.83
C ALA A 19 8.12 -17.86 10.84
N GLN A 20 7.16 -17.91 9.92
CA GLN A 20 6.79 -16.76 9.09
C GLN A 20 5.73 -15.95 9.84
N THR A 21 5.99 -14.67 10.08
CA THR A 21 4.92 -13.75 10.49
C THR A 21 3.96 -13.59 9.32
N PRO A 22 2.63 -13.70 9.53
CA PRO A 22 1.68 -13.38 8.48
C PRO A 22 1.92 -11.94 8.01
N PRO A 23 1.61 -11.61 6.74
CA PRO A 23 1.63 -10.24 6.28
C PRO A 23 0.78 -9.37 7.21
N SER A 24 1.38 -8.31 7.76
CA SER A 24 0.68 -7.30 8.54
C SER A 24 0.44 -6.07 7.68
N ILE A 25 -0.73 -5.46 7.81
CA ILE A 25 -1.00 -4.13 7.23
C ILE A 25 -0.06 -3.14 7.91
N LEU A 26 0.78 -2.45 7.13
CA LEU A 26 1.70 -1.43 7.64
C LEU A 26 0.96 -0.15 7.98
N TRP A 27 0.11 0.33 7.06
CA TRP A 27 -0.75 1.49 7.22
C TRP A 27 -1.98 1.39 6.32
N THR A 28 -2.99 2.22 6.62
CA THR A 28 -4.18 2.40 5.79
C THR A 28 -4.49 3.89 5.76
N GLU A 29 -4.52 4.46 4.57
CA GLU A 29 -4.82 5.87 4.36
C GLU A 29 -5.92 6.03 3.31
N PHE A 30 -6.61 7.17 3.36
CA PHE A 30 -7.65 7.53 2.41
C PHE A 30 -7.22 8.78 1.66
N TYR A 31 -7.21 8.69 0.32
CA TYR A 31 -6.81 9.80 -0.55
C TYR A 31 -7.99 10.23 -1.42
N GLY A 32 -8.20 11.54 -1.56
CA GLY A 32 -9.36 12.11 -2.27
C GLY A 32 -10.32 12.82 -1.32
N GLY A 33 -11.58 12.99 -1.75
CA GLY A 33 -12.61 13.71 -0.98
C GLY A 33 -13.96 13.00 -0.97
N ASP A 34 -15.05 13.74 -0.72
CA ASP A 34 -16.41 13.19 -0.51
C ASP A 34 -17.08 12.61 -1.78
N HIS A 35 -16.35 12.44 -2.89
CA HIS A 35 -16.92 12.04 -4.17
C HIS A 35 -16.63 10.55 -4.46
N SER A 36 -17.24 10.02 -5.53
CA SER A 36 -16.90 8.68 -6.03
C SER A 36 -15.48 8.69 -6.60
N ASP A 37 -14.52 8.47 -5.70
CA ASP A 37 -13.10 8.44 -5.97
C ASP A 37 -12.60 6.99 -5.87
N GLY A 38 -11.69 6.60 -6.75
CA GLY A 38 -11.12 5.26 -6.77
C GLY A 38 -9.83 5.20 -7.56
N PHE A 39 -8.91 4.34 -7.12
CA PHE A 39 -7.68 4.06 -7.84
C PHE A 39 -7.82 2.77 -8.65
N ASP A 40 -7.40 2.83 -9.91
CA ASP A 40 -7.40 1.69 -10.83
C ASP A 40 -6.01 1.03 -10.91
N CYS A 41 -4.95 1.78 -10.59
CA CYS A 41 -3.58 1.30 -10.65
C CYS A 41 -2.74 1.89 -9.52
N VAL A 42 -1.79 1.08 -9.04
CA VAL A 42 -0.72 1.46 -8.13
C VAL A 42 0.59 0.88 -8.64
N ILE A 43 1.65 1.67 -8.57
CA ILE A 43 3.03 1.22 -8.83
C ILE A 43 3.94 1.68 -7.70
N GLU A 44 4.96 0.89 -7.42
CA GLU A 44 6.12 1.32 -6.65
C GLU A 44 7.10 2.05 -7.57
N THR A 45 7.65 3.14 -7.08
CA THR A 45 8.61 4.00 -7.78
C THR A 45 10.04 3.63 -7.39
N SER A 46 11.05 4.11 -8.14
CA SER A 46 12.45 3.74 -7.89
C SER A 46 13.04 4.25 -6.57
N ASP A 47 12.34 5.18 -5.92
CA ASP A 47 12.61 5.73 -4.60
C ASP A 47 11.77 5.06 -3.50
N ASP A 48 11.22 3.86 -3.75
CA ASP A 48 10.40 3.05 -2.82
C ASP A 48 9.07 3.72 -2.41
N HIS A 49 8.66 4.76 -3.14
CA HIS A 49 7.41 5.49 -2.93
C HIS A 49 6.27 4.88 -3.76
N LEU A 50 5.02 5.19 -3.44
CA LEU A 50 3.87 4.69 -4.21
C LEU A 50 3.30 5.78 -5.12
N LEU A 51 2.99 5.41 -6.36
CA LEU A 51 2.24 6.24 -7.29
C LEU A 51 0.93 5.53 -7.64
N MET A 52 -0.19 6.19 -7.37
CA MET A 52 -1.53 5.67 -7.61
C MET A 52 -2.24 6.55 -8.64
N CYS A 53 -2.96 5.93 -9.57
CA CYS A 53 -3.80 6.65 -10.52
C CYS A 53 -5.20 6.06 -10.64
N GLY A 54 -6.17 6.93 -10.87
CA GLY A 54 -7.56 6.55 -11.10
C GLY A 54 -8.40 7.78 -11.37
N TYR A 55 -9.57 7.84 -10.76
CA TYR A 55 -10.55 8.88 -11.00
C TYR A 55 -10.89 9.64 -9.72
N ASN A 56 -11.12 10.94 -9.90
CA ASN A 56 -11.67 11.80 -8.87
C ASN A 56 -12.82 12.61 -9.45
N LYS A 57 -13.93 12.68 -8.72
CA LYS A 57 -15.08 13.59 -8.97
C LYS A 57 -15.68 13.59 -10.39
N LEU A 58 -17.00 13.47 -10.44
CA LEU A 58 -17.74 13.73 -11.69
C LEU A 58 -17.74 15.23 -12.03
N THR A 59 -17.30 15.55 -13.23
CA THR A 59 -17.53 16.85 -13.88
C THR A 59 -19.02 17.03 -14.18
N SER A 60 -19.45 18.28 -14.40
CA SER A 60 -20.84 18.60 -14.79
C SER A 60 -21.31 17.89 -16.07
N GLY A 61 -20.37 17.36 -16.88
CA GLY A 61 -20.66 16.58 -18.09
C GLY A 61 -20.74 15.06 -17.88
N GLY A 62 -20.65 14.56 -16.65
CA GLY A 62 -20.71 13.12 -16.33
C GLY A 62 -19.41 12.36 -16.58
N TRP A 63 -18.29 13.07 -16.78
CA TRP A 63 -16.96 12.47 -16.93
C TRP A 63 -16.15 12.61 -15.64
N TYR A 64 -15.28 11.65 -15.35
CA TYR A 64 -14.36 11.72 -14.22
C TYR A 64 -13.09 12.49 -14.56
N ASN A 65 -12.55 13.23 -13.59
CA ASN A 65 -11.19 13.75 -13.71
C ASN A 65 -10.18 12.62 -13.47
N ILE A 66 -9.00 12.74 -14.07
CA ILE A 66 -7.87 11.84 -13.75
C ILE A 66 -7.28 12.31 -12.42
N TYR A 67 -7.09 11.37 -11.50
CA TYR A 67 -6.48 11.63 -10.20
C TYR A 67 -5.21 10.82 -10.04
N ILE A 68 -4.13 11.51 -9.68
CA ILE A 68 -2.81 10.91 -9.48
C ILE A 68 -2.30 11.35 -8.11
N VAL A 69 -1.86 10.39 -7.31
CA VAL A 69 -1.32 10.62 -5.97
C VAL A 69 0.02 9.92 -5.85
N LYS A 70 1.04 10.65 -5.37
CA LYS A 70 2.31 10.06 -4.94
C LYS A 70 2.42 10.15 -3.42
N THR A 71 2.80 9.04 -2.78
CA THR A 71 3.02 8.98 -1.33
C THR A 71 4.43 8.50 -1.02
N ASP A 72 4.92 8.82 0.17
CA ASP A 72 6.10 8.17 0.74
C ASP A 72 5.79 6.73 1.19
N THR A 73 6.78 6.07 1.79
CA THR A 73 6.69 4.69 2.31
C THR A 73 5.69 4.52 3.44
N ASP A 74 5.35 5.60 4.15
CA ASP A 74 4.43 5.61 5.30
C ASP A 74 3.00 6.01 4.89
N GLY A 75 2.76 6.23 3.58
CA GLY A 75 1.45 6.62 3.05
C GLY A 75 1.17 8.13 3.14
N VAL A 76 2.15 8.96 3.47
CA VAL A 76 1.97 10.42 3.49
C VAL A 76 2.04 10.94 2.06
N ILE A 77 1.06 11.76 1.66
CA ILE A 77 1.03 12.40 0.34
C ILE A 77 2.25 13.31 0.18
N GLU A 78 3.09 13.03 -0.82
CA GLU A 78 4.12 13.96 -1.27
C GLU A 78 3.52 15.04 -2.18
N TRP A 79 2.66 14.61 -3.11
CA TRP A 79 1.89 15.49 -3.98
C TRP A 79 0.70 14.73 -4.58
N GLU A 80 -0.30 15.51 -5.00
CA GLU A 80 -1.46 15.01 -5.72
C GLU A 80 -1.80 15.93 -6.90
N GLN A 81 -2.35 15.37 -7.97
CA GLN A 81 -2.76 16.10 -9.16
C GLN A 81 -4.11 15.61 -9.67
N CYS A 82 -4.97 16.58 -10.00
CA CYS A 82 -6.28 16.33 -10.60
C CYS A 82 -6.32 16.99 -11.97
N TYR A 83 -6.51 16.19 -13.01
CA TYR A 83 -6.59 16.66 -14.40
C TYR A 83 -8.03 16.55 -14.89
N PRO A 84 -8.66 17.68 -15.23
CA PRO A 84 -10.03 17.65 -15.70
C PRO A 84 -10.16 16.93 -17.03
N TYR A 85 -11.24 16.17 -17.18
CA TYR A 85 -11.60 15.62 -18.48
C TYR A 85 -12.06 16.76 -19.41
N ASN A 86 -11.16 17.23 -20.26
CA ASN A 86 -11.43 18.24 -21.26
C ASN A 86 -11.49 17.56 -22.64
N ARG A 87 -12.64 17.62 -23.32
CA ARG A 87 -12.76 17.31 -24.75
C ARG A 87 -12.53 18.55 -25.59
#